data_AF-A0A6L6B7X5-F1
#
_entry.id   AF-A0A6L6B7X5-F1
#
_cell.length_a   1.000
_cell.length_b   1.000
_cell.length_c   1.000
_cell.angle_alpha   90.00
_cell.angle_beta   90.00
_cell.angle_gamma   90.00
#
_symmetry.space_group_name_H-M   'P 1'
#
loop_
_entity.id
_entity.type
_entity.pdbx_description
1 polymer ?
#
loop_
_entity_poly.entity_id
_entity_poly.type
_entity_poly.pdbx_seq_one_letter_code
_entity_poly.pdbx_strand_id
1 'polypeptide(L)' 'MSKDQITLYGADWCGDCRRSKRLLAELNVEYTLVDVEHDLSAADKVKEINGG' A
#
# COMPACT_ATOMS: atom_id res chain seq x y z
N MET A 1 -16.65 12.16 6.92
CA MET A 1 -16.54 11.07 5.93
C MET A 1 -15.49 10.09 6.44
N SER A 2 -15.69 8.80 6.16
CA SER A 2 -15.33 7.63 7.00
C SER A 2 -13.88 7.51 7.50
N LYS A 3 -13.74 6.76 8.59
CA LYS A 3 -12.74 6.77 9.65
C LYS A 3 -11.66 5.68 9.48
N ASP A 4 -11.34 5.31 8.24
CA ASP A 4 -10.35 4.27 7.95
C ASP A 4 -9.24 4.85 7.06
N GLN A 5 -8.08 5.04 7.68
CA GLN A 5 -6.87 5.51 7.01
C GLN A 5 -6.40 4.43 6.04
N ILE A 6 -6.26 4.78 4.75
CA ILE A 6 -5.77 3.84 3.74
C ILE A 6 -4.29 3.56 4.01
N THR A 7 -3.94 2.29 4.18
CA THR A 7 -2.55 1.83 4.21
C THR A 7 -2.25 1.11 2.90
N LEU A 8 -1.32 1.66 2.12
CA LEU A 8 -0.86 1.06 0.89
C LEU A 8 0.45 0.32 1.16
N TYR A 9 0.38 -1.00 1.19
CA TYR A 9 1.56 -1.84 1.15
C TYR A 9 2.05 -1.93 -0.29
N GLY A 10 3.30 -1.57 -0.56
CA GLY A 10 3.82 -1.58 -1.91
C GLY A 10 5.32 -1.57 -2.00
N ALA A 11 5.80 -1.70 -3.23
CA ALA A 11 7.20 -1.72 -3.62
C ALA A 11 7.38 -0.83 -4.86
N ASP A 12 8.57 -0.30 -5.08
CA ASP A 12 8.79 0.65 -6.18
C ASP A 12 8.89 -0.03 -7.56
N TRP A 13 9.28 -1.30 -7.58
CA TRP A 13 9.21 -2.13 -8.78
C TRP A 13 7.78 -2.56 -9.14
N CYS A 14 6.83 -2.49 -8.19
CA CYS A 14 5.47 -2.96 -8.43
C CYS A 14 4.67 -1.96 -9.28
N GLY A 15 4.42 -2.34 -10.53
CA GLY A 15 3.64 -1.53 -11.48
C GLY A 15 2.24 -1.19 -10.98
N ASP A 16 1.56 -2.14 -10.33
CA ASP A 16 0.22 -1.93 -9.79
C ASP A 16 0.21 -0.99 -8.59
N CYS A 17 1.19 -1.09 -7.68
CA CYS A 17 1.36 -0.13 -6.58
C CYS A 17 1.52 1.30 -7.12
N ARG A 18 2.30 1.51 -8.18
CA ARG A 18 2.45 2.83 -8.80
C ARG A 18 1.15 3.35 -9.41
N ARG A 19 0.36 2.49 -10.06
CA ARG A 19 -0.96 2.87 -10.62
C ARG A 19 -1.94 3.24 -9.50
N SER A 20 -1.97 2.48 -8.41
CA SER A 20 -2.80 2.79 -7.24
C SER A 20 -2.38 4.08 -6.53
N LYS A 21 -1.07 4.31 -6.32
CA LYS A 21 -0.53 5.59 -5.80
C LYS A 21 -1.04 6.78 -6.63
N ARG A 22 -0.95 6.66 -7.97
CA ARG A 22 -1.41 7.70 -8.90
C ARG A 22 -2.92 7.95 -8.78
N LEU A 23 -3.74 6.90 -8.73
CA LEU A 23 -5.19 7.04 -8.55
C LEU A 23 -5.54 7.75 -7.24
N LEU A 24 -4.90 7.36 -6.13
CA LEU A 24 -5.11 8.00 -4.82
C LEU A 24 -4.73 9.48 -4.85
N ALA A 25 -3.63 9.82 -5.51
CA ALA A 25 -3.21 11.20 -5.71
C ALA A 25 -4.22 12.00 -6.57
N GLU A 26 -4.72 11.42 -7.67
CA GLU A 26 -5.73 12.06 -8.53
C GLU A 26 -7.06 12.30 -7.81
N LEU A 27 -7.43 11.41 -6.87
CA LEU A 27 -8.63 11.54 -6.04
C LEU A 27 -8.42 12.41 -4.78
N ASN A 28 -7.20 12.92 -4.57
CA ASN A 28 -6.81 13.66 -3.37
C ASN A 28 -7.12 12.89 -2.07
N VAL A 29 -6.84 11.59 -2.08
CA VAL A 29 -7.05 10.68 -0.95
C VAL A 29 -5.73 10.47 -0.22
N GLU A 30 -5.73 10.76 1.07
CA GLU A 30 -4.57 10.50 1.93
C GLU A 30 -4.38 9.01 2.18
N TYR A 31 -3.12 8.58 2.16
CA TYR A 31 -2.73 7.21 2.44
C TYR A 31 -1.36 7.15 3.10
N THR A 32 -1.11 6.07 3.84
CA THR A 32 0.22 5.73 4.37
C THR A 32 0.86 4.68 3.48
N LEU A 33 2.03 4.97 2.92
CA LEU A 33 2.82 4.01 2.17
C LEU A 33 3.66 3.18 3.14
N VAL A 34 3.55 1.86 3.06
CA VAL A 34 4.43 0.91 3.74
C VAL A 34 5.24 0.17 2.67
N ASP A 35 6.56 0.36 2.71
CA ASP A 35 7.48 -0.26 1.76
C ASP A 35 7.83 -1.69 2.19
N VAL A 36 7.33 -2.66 1.44
CA VAL A 36 7.53 -4.09 1.74
C VAL A 36 8.91 -4.61 1.35
N GLU A 37 9.70 -3.85 0.59
CA GLU A 37 11.08 -4.20 0.24
C GLU A 37 12.04 -3.94 1.40
N HIS A 38 11.79 -2.83 2.12
CA HIS A 38 12.64 -2.39 3.23
C HIS A 38 12.11 -2.83 4.60
N ASP A 39 10.83 -3.21 4.69
CA ASP A 39 10.20 -3.72 5.91
C ASP A 39 9.77 -5.18 5.75
N LEU A 40 10.59 -6.09 6.28
CA LEU A 40 10.31 -7.53 6.30
C LEU A 40 9.02 -7.86 7.07
N SER A 41 8.69 -7.08 8.11
CA SER A 41 7.45 -7.28 8.87
C SER A 41 6.22 -6.90 8.04
N ALA A 42 6.35 -5.90 7.17
CA ALA A 42 5.31 -5.53 6.21
C ALA A 42 5.11 -6.60 5.13
N ALA A 43 6.19 -7.23 4.65
CA ALA A 43 6.11 -8.33 3.71
C ALA A 43 5.36 -9.54 4.30
N ASP A 44 5.64 -9.90 5.55
CA ASP A 44 4.91 -10.97 6.24
C ASP A 44 3.45 -10.58 6.51
N LYS A 45 3.19 -9.30 6.81
CA LYS A 45 1.82 -8.82 6.96
C LYS A 45 1.01 -8.92 5.66
N VAL A 46 1.62 -8.61 4.52
CA VAL A 46 0.97 -8.73 3.21
C VAL A 46 0.66 -10.20 2.90
N LYS A 47 1.56 -11.13 3.22
CA LYS A 47 1.29 -12.58 3.07
C LYS A 47 0.11 -13.03 3.93
N GLU A 48 0.06 -12.57 5.18
CA GLU A 48 -1.05 -12.86 6.11
C GLU A 48 -2.39 -12.35 5.54
N ILE A 49 -2.42 -11.10 5.04
CA ILE A 49 -3.62 -10.49 4.44
C ILE A 49 -4.08 -11.25 3.20
N ASN A 50 -3.13 -11.68 2.36
CA ASN A 50 -3.43 -12.38 1.11
C ASN A 50 -3.79 -13.86 1.31
N GLY A 51 -3.66 -14.39 2.53
CA GLY A 51 -3.99 -15.78 2.85
C GLY A 51 -2.89 -16.79 2.51
N GLY A 52 -1.64 -16.34 2.33
CA GLY A 52 -0.48 -17.18 1.98
C GLY A 52 -0.18 -17.21 0.49
#